data_AF-A0A351XA63-F1
#
_entry.id   AF-A0A351XA63-F1
#
_cell.length_a   1.000
_cell.length_b   1.000
_cell.length_c   1.000
_cell.angle_alpha   90.00
_cell.angle_beta   90.00
_cell.angle_gamma   90.00
#
_symmetry.space_group_name_H-M   'P 1'
#
loop_
_entity.id
_entity.type
_entity.pdbx_description
1 polymer ?
#
loop_
_entity_poly.entity_id
_entity_poly.type
_entity_poly.pdbx_seq_one_letter_code
_entity_poly.pdbx_strand_id
1 'polypeptide(L)'
;GYGKNDYIKTQRELVIITAPGPGSGKMATCLSQLYHENKRGIKAGYAKFETFPIWNIPLNHPVNIAYEAATADLNDVNMIDPWHLEAYGETTVNYNRDVEIFPVLKATFDKIYGRCPYKSPTDMGVNMAGNCIVDDEAVRNASKDEIIRRYFTAKVNKKHGAKNDSEIYKLELLMNNADITSQDRKCVYNAEKLAEDTNAPAAAIELADGRMITGKTSALMGCASASMLNALKMLAGIDDITLIDPEVIKPIENLKTNHLGSKNPQLHINEVLIALAISAVTDDNAKRALDQLDNLLNSEMHCSVMLSNVDEKVIKELGIRLTCNDR
;
A
#
# COMPACT_ATOMS: atom_id res chain seq x y z
N GLY A 1 -33.35 18.65 -15.29
CA GLY A 1 -33.05 18.09 -13.96
C GLY A 1 -33.34 16.61 -13.96
N TYR A 2 -33.45 15.99 -12.78
CA TYR A 2 -33.56 14.54 -12.63
C TYR A 2 -34.73 13.88 -13.37
N GLY A 3 -35.83 14.59 -13.60
CA GLY A 3 -36.97 14.04 -14.36
C GLY A 3 -36.70 13.68 -15.83
N LYS A 4 -35.53 14.02 -16.38
CA LYS A 4 -35.09 13.54 -17.71
C LYS A 4 -34.46 12.15 -17.68
N ASN A 5 -34.02 11.69 -16.50
CA ASN A 5 -33.35 10.41 -16.36
C ASN A 5 -34.38 9.29 -16.24
N ASP A 6 -34.02 8.10 -16.72
CA ASP A 6 -34.86 6.93 -16.53
C ASP A 6 -34.81 6.46 -15.07
N TYR A 7 -35.99 6.10 -14.55
CA TYR A 7 -36.09 5.50 -13.22
C TYR A 7 -35.61 4.05 -13.28
N ILE A 8 -34.68 3.70 -12.40
CA ILE A 8 -34.13 2.35 -12.30
C ILE A 8 -35.01 1.60 -11.29
N LYS A 9 -35.81 0.65 -11.78
CA LYS A 9 -36.68 -0.17 -10.92
C LYS A 9 -35.83 -1.13 -10.10
N THR A 10 -35.71 -0.87 -8.81
CA THR A 10 -35.01 -1.74 -7.86
C THR A 10 -35.99 -2.69 -7.18
N GLN A 11 -35.53 -3.88 -6.78
CA GLN A 11 -36.36 -4.89 -6.13
C GLN A 11 -36.12 -5.01 -4.62
N ARG A 12 -34.96 -4.53 -4.15
CA ARG A 12 -34.54 -4.59 -2.75
C ARG A 12 -34.47 -3.19 -2.18
N GLU A 13 -34.69 -3.08 -0.88
CA GLU A 13 -34.71 -1.80 -0.15
C GLU A 13 -33.33 -1.17 0.00
N LEU A 14 -32.28 -1.99 0.12
CA LEU A 14 -30.89 -1.55 0.12
C LEU A 14 -30.26 -1.77 -1.26
N VAL A 15 -29.85 -0.66 -1.88
CA VAL A 15 -29.24 -0.64 -3.22
C VAL A 15 -27.82 -0.11 -3.11
N ILE A 16 -26.86 -0.96 -3.43
CA ILE A 16 -25.44 -0.59 -3.44
C ILE A 16 -25.09 -0.02 -4.81
N ILE A 17 -24.70 1.25 -4.85
CA ILE A 17 -24.28 1.93 -6.08
C ILE A 17 -22.76 1.96 -6.13
N THR A 18 -22.20 1.25 -7.12
CA THR A 18 -20.76 1.16 -7.36
C THR A 18 -20.41 1.59 -8.80
N ALA A 19 -19.13 1.82 -9.06
CA ALA A 19 -18.62 2.16 -10.39
C ALA A 19 -17.12 1.79 -10.54
N PRO A 20 -16.60 1.67 -11.77
CA PRO A 20 -15.17 1.36 -12.01
C PRO A 20 -14.19 2.40 -11.46
N GLY A 21 -14.62 3.65 -11.27
CA GLY A 21 -13.73 4.71 -10.76
C GLY A 21 -14.44 6.02 -10.35
N PRO A 22 -13.66 7.08 -10.09
CA PRO A 22 -14.16 8.44 -9.89
C PRO A 22 -14.89 8.98 -11.14
N GLY A 23 -15.74 10.00 -10.97
CA GLY A 23 -16.37 10.70 -12.10
C GLY A 23 -17.49 9.93 -12.83
N SER A 24 -17.76 8.67 -12.50
CA SER A 24 -18.80 7.85 -13.17
C SER A 24 -20.25 8.20 -12.81
N GLY A 25 -20.50 9.33 -12.14
CA GLY A 25 -21.86 9.79 -11.84
C GLY A 25 -22.58 9.08 -10.67
N LYS A 26 -21.88 8.32 -9.81
CA LYS A 26 -22.48 7.57 -8.68
C LYS A 26 -23.47 8.41 -7.86
N MET A 27 -23.01 9.55 -7.34
CA MET A 27 -23.83 10.46 -6.53
C MET A 27 -25.01 11.04 -7.32
N ALA A 28 -24.80 11.41 -8.58
CA ALA A 28 -25.88 11.92 -9.44
C ALA A 28 -26.96 10.87 -9.67
N THR A 29 -26.58 9.60 -9.85
CA THR A 29 -27.50 8.47 -9.95
C THR A 29 -28.30 8.29 -8.65
N CYS A 30 -27.65 8.32 -7.48
CA CYS A 30 -28.32 8.25 -6.18
C CYS A 30 -29.40 9.34 -6.07
N LEU A 31 -29.03 10.60 -6.25
CA LEU A 31 -29.95 11.74 -6.12
C LEU A 31 -31.08 11.69 -7.16
N SER A 32 -30.80 11.19 -8.36
CA SER A 32 -31.82 10.96 -9.38
C SER A 32 -32.84 9.90 -8.94
N GLN A 33 -32.39 8.78 -8.38
CA GLN A 33 -33.30 7.74 -7.86
C GLN A 33 -34.10 8.25 -6.66
N LEU A 34 -33.48 8.98 -5.73
CA LEU A 34 -34.19 9.62 -4.61
C LEU A 34 -35.33 10.54 -5.07
N TYR A 35 -35.07 11.36 -6.09
CA TYR A 35 -36.10 12.20 -6.70
C TYR A 35 -37.26 11.37 -7.29
N HIS A 36 -36.96 10.29 -8.01
CA HIS A 36 -37.95 9.43 -8.63
C HIS A 36 -38.76 8.60 -7.62
N GLU A 37 -38.14 8.13 -6.55
CA GLU A 37 -38.79 7.45 -5.42
C GLU A 37 -39.76 8.40 -4.71
N ASN A 38 -39.30 9.61 -4.37
CA ASN A 38 -40.13 10.59 -3.69
C ASN A 38 -41.34 11.01 -4.53
N LYS A 39 -41.18 11.12 -5.86
CA LYS A 39 -42.30 11.35 -6.80
C LYS A 39 -43.35 10.23 -6.80
N ARG A 40 -42.96 9.01 -6.41
CA ARG A 40 -43.83 7.83 -6.30
C ARG A 40 -44.39 7.64 -4.89
N GLY A 41 -44.14 8.58 -3.97
CA GLY A 41 -44.57 8.49 -2.58
C GLY A 41 -43.67 7.63 -1.71
N ILE A 42 -42.54 7.15 -2.22
CA ILE A 42 -41.59 6.32 -1.47
C ILE A 42 -40.50 7.21 -0.86
N LYS A 43 -40.29 7.07 0.45
CA LYS A 43 -39.26 7.82 1.18
C LYS A 43 -37.97 7.02 1.25
N ALA A 44 -37.18 7.10 0.17
CA ALA A 44 -35.84 6.55 0.12
C ALA A 44 -34.81 7.46 0.83
N GLY A 45 -33.70 6.88 1.27
CA GLY A 45 -32.55 7.59 1.87
C GLY A 45 -31.26 7.37 1.08
N TYR A 46 -30.22 8.15 1.39
CA TYR A 46 -28.91 8.03 0.76
C TYR A 46 -27.82 8.15 1.82
N ALA A 47 -26.92 7.18 1.83
CA ALA A 47 -25.75 7.19 2.68
C ALA A 47 -24.50 6.94 1.86
N LYS A 48 -23.36 7.34 2.39
CA LYS A 48 -22.05 7.14 1.77
C LYS A 48 -21.21 6.16 2.59
N PHE A 49 -20.72 5.13 1.93
CA PHE A 49 -19.78 4.17 2.53
C PHE A 49 -18.37 4.44 1.98
N GLU A 50 -17.49 4.92 2.86
CA GLU A 50 -16.06 5.08 2.60
C GLU A 50 -15.30 4.60 3.84
N THR A 51 -14.21 3.85 3.63
CA THR A 51 -13.39 3.34 4.74
C THR A 51 -12.46 4.41 5.29
N PHE A 52 -11.94 5.30 4.43
CA PHE A 52 -11.01 6.36 4.79
C PHE A 52 -11.47 7.72 4.24
N PRO A 53 -11.19 8.83 4.95
CA PRO A 53 -10.63 8.87 6.29
C PRO A 53 -11.59 8.29 7.33
N ILE A 54 -11.05 7.84 8.48
CA ILE A 54 -11.87 7.35 9.59
C ILE A 54 -12.29 8.56 10.42
N TRP A 55 -13.60 8.82 10.45
CA TRP A 55 -14.17 10.06 10.97
C TRP A 55 -14.00 10.23 12.49
N ASN A 56 -14.00 9.13 13.24
CA ASN A 56 -13.97 9.11 14.70
C ASN A 56 -12.57 8.88 15.30
N ILE A 57 -11.51 8.99 14.51
CA ILE A 57 -10.13 9.04 15.00
C ILE A 57 -9.49 10.38 14.63
N PRO A 58 -8.48 10.86 15.37
CA PRO A 58 -7.89 12.19 15.14
C PRO A 58 -7.38 12.41 13.71
N LEU A 59 -7.38 13.68 13.28
CA LEU A 59 -6.83 14.08 11.98
C LEU A 59 -5.36 13.68 11.83
N ASN A 60 -4.57 13.87 12.90
CA ASN A 60 -3.17 13.50 12.99
C ASN A 60 -2.93 12.03 13.38
N HIS A 61 -3.97 11.20 13.40
CA HIS A 61 -3.80 9.77 13.62
C HIS A 61 -3.05 9.15 12.42
N PRO A 62 -2.01 8.32 12.62
CA PRO A 62 -1.23 7.74 11.53
C PRO A 62 -2.07 7.05 10.45
N VAL A 63 -3.19 6.43 10.82
CA VAL A 63 -4.13 5.80 9.87
C VAL A 63 -4.71 6.82 8.88
N ASN A 64 -5.14 8.00 9.35
CA ASN A 64 -5.65 9.06 8.49
C ASN A 64 -4.52 9.69 7.66
N ILE A 65 -3.33 9.87 8.24
CA ILE A 65 -2.15 10.36 7.52
C ILE A 65 -1.74 9.39 6.41
N ALA A 66 -1.78 8.08 6.66
CA ALA A 66 -1.48 7.04 5.67
C ALA A 66 -2.46 7.04 4.50
N TYR A 67 -3.75 7.31 4.75
CA TYR A 67 -4.72 7.54 3.68
C TYR A 67 -4.32 8.75 2.83
N GLU A 68 -3.97 9.88 3.46
CA GLU A 68 -3.54 11.06 2.72
C GLU A 68 -2.24 10.86 1.94
N ALA A 69 -1.33 10.03 2.46
CA ALA A 69 -0.12 9.59 1.76
C ALA A 69 -0.45 8.70 0.55
N ALA A 70 -1.48 7.85 0.66
CA ALA A 70 -1.94 7.01 -0.44
C ALA A 70 -2.68 7.79 -1.54
N THR A 71 -3.16 8.99 -1.23
CA THR A 71 -3.83 9.92 -2.17
C THR A 71 -3.04 11.21 -2.39
N ALA A 72 -1.72 11.16 -2.20
CA ALA A 72 -0.86 12.35 -2.31
C ALA A 72 -0.92 12.97 -3.72
N ASP A 73 -1.24 12.16 -4.72
CA ASP A 73 -1.47 12.54 -6.12
C ASP A 73 -2.88 13.10 -6.41
N LEU A 74 -3.88 12.79 -5.58
CA LEU A 74 -5.30 13.06 -5.85
C LEU A 74 -5.86 14.36 -5.26
N ASN A 75 -5.03 15.21 -4.65
CA ASN A 75 -5.44 16.46 -3.97
C ASN A 75 -6.56 16.30 -2.92
N ASP A 76 -6.82 15.07 -2.49
CA ASP A 76 -7.68 14.81 -1.34
C ASP A 76 -6.86 15.14 -0.08
N VAL A 77 -7.43 16.00 0.76
CA VAL A 77 -6.80 16.52 1.98
C VAL A 77 -7.76 16.29 3.12
N ASN A 78 -7.29 15.58 4.15
CA ASN A 78 -8.09 15.36 5.34
C ASN A 78 -8.24 16.67 6.11
N MET A 79 -9.40 16.89 6.70
CA MET A 79 -9.69 18.07 7.51
C MET A 79 -10.74 17.78 8.56
N ILE A 80 -10.85 18.67 9.54
CA ILE A 80 -11.96 18.65 10.48
C ILE A 80 -13.25 18.99 9.73
N ASP A 81 -14.32 18.24 9.97
CA ASP A 81 -15.66 18.56 9.46
C ASP A 81 -16.23 19.77 10.23
N PRO A 82 -16.25 20.98 9.64
CA PRO A 82 -16.75 22.16 10.32
C PRO A 82 -18.27 22.08 10.57
N TRP A 83 -19.00 21.36 9.72
CA TRP A 83 -20.46 21.23 9.81
C TRP A 83 -20.85 20.37 11.02
N HIS A 84 -20.10 19.29 11.26
CA HIS A 84 -20.32 18.44 12.42
C HIS A 84 -19.95 19.16 13.72
N LEU A 85 -18.83 19.88 13.72
CA LEU A 85 -18.39 20.68 14.85
C LEU A 85 -19.40 21.78 15.21
N GLU A 86 -19.94 22.49 14.23
CA GLU A 86 -20.97 23.51 14.45
C GLU A 86 -22.29 22.90 14.98
N ALA A 87 -22.70 21.75 14.43
CA ALA A 87 -23.99 21.15 14.73
C ALA A 87 -24.03 20.39 16.07
N TYR A 88 -22.89 19.82 16.49
CA TYR A 88 -22.82 18.92 17.64
C TYR A 88 -21.74 19.29 18.67
N GLY A 89 -20.81 20.18 18.34
CA GLY A 89 -19.66 20.49 19.20
C GLY A 89 -18.58 19.39 19.21
N GLU A 90 -18.69 18.41 18.30
CA GLU A 90 -17.81 17.24 18.23
C GLU A 90 -16.84 17.35 17.04
N THR A 91 -15.56 17.10 17.30
CA THR A 91 -14.52 17.11 16.26
C THR A 91 -14.50 15.77 15.53
N THR A 92 -14.73 15.79 14.23
CA THR A 92 -14.69 14.59 13.37
C THR A 92 -13.86 14.88 12.12
N VAL A 93 -13.32 13.84 11.49
CA VAL A 93 -12.47 13.95 10.31
C VAL A 93 -13.27 13.66 9.04
N ASN A 94 -13.12 14.52 8.04
CA ASN A 94 -13.61 14.32 6.69
C ASN A 94 -12.53 14.80 5.71
N TYR A 95 -12.87 15.05 4.45
CA TYR A 95 -11.93 15.56 3.45
C TYR A 95 -12.55 16.69 2.62
N ASN A 96 -11.68 17.54 2.07
CA ASN A 96 -12.05 18.78 1.36
C ASN A 96 -13.24 18.64 0.41
N ARG A 97 -13.22 17.66 -0.48
CA ARG A 97 -14.24 17.51 -1.52
C ARG A 97 -15.66 17.32 -0.97
N ASP A 98 -15.79 16.52 0.08
CA ASP A 98 -17.08 16.23 0.70
C ASP A 98 -17.57 17.39 1.58
N VAL A 99 -16.65 18.04 2.30
CA VAL A 99 -16.94 19.25 3.08
C VAL A 99 -17.42 20.39 2.18
N GLU A 100 -16.76 20.60 1.03
CA GLU A 100 -17.09 21.64 0.06
C GLU A 100 -18.42 21.40 -0.66
N ILE A 101 -18.76 20.15 -0.98
CA ILE A 101 -19.98 19.82 -1.73
C ILE A 101 -21.22 19.70 -0.82
N PHE A 102 -21.05 19.52 0.49
CA PHE A 102 -22.14 19.28 1.43
C PHE A 102 -23.29 20.32 1.37
N PRO A 103 -23.05 21.65 1.26
CA PRO A 103 -24.13 22.64 1.12
C PRO A 103 -25.05 22.39 -0.08
N VAL A 104 -24.47 21.96 -1.20
CA VAL A 104 -25.21 21.66 -2.44
C VAL A 104 -26.06 20.40 -2.24
N LEU A 105 -25.50 19.38 -1.57
CA LEU A 105 -26.23 18.17 -1.21
C LEU A 105 -27.39 18.48 -0.28
N LYS A 106 -27.15 19.22 0.80
CA LYS A 106 -28.18 19.65 1.77
C LYS A 106 -29.35 20.35 1.06
N ALA A 107 -29.06 21.34 0.22
CA ALA A 107 -30.08 22.05 -0.55
C ALA A 107 -30.85 21.14 -1.52
N THR A 108 -30.20 20.09 -2.05
CA THR A 108 -30.85 19.09 -2.90
C THR A 108 -31.81 18.21 -2.08
N PHE A 109 -31.40 17.75 -0.90
CA PHE A 109 -32.30 17.02 0.02
C PHE A 109 -33.47 17.88 0.48
N ASP A 110 -33.24 19.15 0.86
CA ASP A 110 -34.30 20.08 1.23
C ASP A 110 -35.33 20.23 0.10
N LYS A 111 -34.89 20.28 -1.17
CA LYS A 111 -35.78 20.34 -2.33
C LYS A 111 -36.55 19.04 -2.60
N ILE A 112 -35.92 17.88 -2.40
CA ILE A 112 -36.57 16.58 -2.65
C ILE A 112 -37.53 16.24 -1.52
N TYR A 113 -37.10 16.35 -0.27
CA TYR A 113 -37.82 15.82 0.90
C TYR A 113 -38.41 16.89 1.82
N GLY A 114 -38.16 18.19 1.57
CA GLY A 114 -38.58 19.30 2.42
C GLY A 114 -37.64 19.59 3.59
N ARG A 115 -36.83 18.60 3.99
CA ARG A 115 -35.79 18.73 5.01
C ARG A 115 -34.67 17.71 4.78
N CYS A 116 -33.42 18.16 4.87
CA CYS A 116 -32.24 17.32 4.87
C CYS A 116 -32.11 16.56 6.21
N PRO A 117 -31.93 15.23 6.18
CA PRO A 117 -31.74 14.44 7.39
C PRO A 117 -30.33 14.59 7.99
N TYR A 118 -29.35 15.02 7.19
CA TYR A 118 -27.94 15.17 7.59
C TYR A 118 -27.63 16.61 7.97
N LYS A 119 -26.86 16.80 9.05
CA LYS A 119 -26.31 18.12 9.42
C LYS A 119 -24.86 18.30 8.99
N SER A 120 -24.16 17.21 8.68
CA SER A 120 -22.77 17.22 8.20
C SER A 120 -22.50 16.06 7.21
N PRO A 121 -21.38 16.09 6.45
CA PRO A 121 -20.93 14.93 5.68
C PRO A 121 -20.56 13.74 6.57
N THR A 122 -20.11 13.94 7.81
CA THR A 122 -19.96 12.83 8.78
C THR A 122 -21.29 12.11 9.05
N ASP A 123 -22.41 12.82 9.23
CA ASP A 123 -23.74 12.19 9.42
C ASP A 123 -24.19 11.36 8.22
N MET A 124 -23.72 11.72 7.02
CA MET A 124 -24.02 11.02 5.77
C MET A 124 -23.20 9.73 5.62
N GLY A 125 -22.07 9.63 6.33
CA GLY A 125 -21.21 8.46 6.38
C GLY A 125 -21.81 7.32 7.20
N VAL A 126 -21.47 6.08 6.85
CA VAL A 126 -21.86 4.88 7.62
C VAL A 126 -20.66 4.03 8.05
N ASN A 127 -19.47 4.65 8.08
CA ASN A 127 -18.22 3.97 8.40
C ASN A 127 -18.12 3.65 9.90
N MET A 128 -17.84 2.37 10.21
CA MET A 128 -17.65 1.86 11.57
C MET A 128 -16.23 1.35 11.83
N ALA A 129 -15.30 1.51 10.88
CA ALA A 129 -13.95 0.95 10.95
C ALA A 129 -13.17 1.40 12.20
N GLY A 130 -13.26 2.68 12.58
CA GLY A 130 -12.59 3.20 13.78
C GLY A 130 -13.05 2.54 15.08
N ASN A 131 -14.33 2.12 15.15
CA ASN A 131 -14.87 1.40 16.31
C ASN A 131 -14.39 -0.05 16.39
N CYS A 132 -13.75 -0.56 15.34
CA CYS A 132 -13.28 -1.94 15.24
C CYS A 132 -11.75 -2.05 15.41
N ILE A 133 -11.07 -0.96 15.76
CA ILE A 133 -9.64 -0.99 16.09
C ILE A 133 -9.49 -1.64 17.48
N VAL A 134 -8.93 -2.85 17.50
CA VAL A 134 -8.69 -3.61 18.74
C VAL A 134 -7.31 -3.38 19.35
N ASP A 135 -6.38 -2.86 18.54
CA ASP A 135 -5.01 -2.54 18.93
C ASP A 135 -4.58 -1.26 18.18
N ASP A 136 -4.62 -0.12 18.87
CA ASP A 136 -4.27 1.19 18.31
C ASP A 136 -2.77 1.28 17.94
N GLU A 137 -1.91 0.67 18.75
CA GLU A 137 -0.46 0.72 18.53
C GLU A 137 -0.08 -0.07 17.28
N ALA A 138 -0.68 -1.25 17.08
CA ALA A 138 -0.46 -2.05 15.88
C ALA A 138 -0.87 -1.29 14.60
N VAL A 139 -2.06 -0.67 14.57
CA VAL A 139 -2.50 0.09 13.38
C VAL A 139 -1.69 1.36 13.18
N ARG A 140 -1.20 2.00 14.25
CA ARG A 140 -0.28 3.15 14.17
C ARG A 140 1.03 2.76 13.51
N ASN A 141 1.65 1.67 13.95
CA ASN A 141 2.93 1.19 13.41
C ASN A 141 2.78 0.78 11.94
N ALA A 142 1.73 0.01 11.61
CA ALA A 142 1.46 -0.39 10.22
C ALA A 142 1.21 0.80 9.29
N SER A 143 0.55 1.85 9.79
CA SER A 143 0.28 3.07 9.02
C SER A 143 1.53 3.92 8.81
N LYS A 144 2.41 4.02 9.82
CA LYS A 144 3.72 4.68 9.69
C LYS A 144 4.57 4.01 8.61
N ASP A 145 4.61 2.68 8.61
CA ASP A 145 5.27 1.93 7.54
C ASP A 145 4.66 2.20 6.16
N GLU A 146 3.33 2.32 6.06
CA GLU A 146 2.66 2.64 4.81
C GLU A 146 3.06 4.03 4.27
N ILE A 147 3.14 5.03 5.15
CA ILE A 147 3.58 6.38 4.77
C ILE A 147 5.01 6.32 4.19
N ILE A 148 5.92 5.59 4.85
CA ILE A 148 7.31 5.41 4.38
C ILE A 148 7.34 4.65 3.05
N ARG A 149 6.49 3.62 2.88
CA ARG A 149 6.37 2.90 1.59
C ARG A 149 5.93 3.82 0.45
N ARG A 150 4.94 4.68 0.69
CA ARG A 150 4.48 5.68 -0.30
C ARG A 150 5.59 6.64 -0.68
N TYR A 151 6.35 7.13 0.31
CA TYR A 151 7.51 7.98 0.08
C TYR A 151 8.55 7.34 -0.86
N PHE A 152 9.02 6.12 -0.55
CA PHE A 152 9.98 5.43 -1.41
C PHE A 152 9.43 5.14 -2.81
N THR A 153 8.15 4.75 -2.90
CA THR A 153 7.48 4.53 -4.19
C THR A 153 7.50 5.79 -5.05
N ALA A 154 7.17 6.95 -4.47
CA ALA A 154 7.18 8.22 -5.17
C ALA A 154 8.60 8.61 -5.64
N LYS A 155 9.64 8.38 -4.82
CA LYS A 155 11.04 8.62 -5.22
C LYS A 155 11.49 7.73 -6.37
N VAL A 156 11.17 6.44 -6.33
CA VAL A 156 11.50 5.49 -7.41
C VAL A 156 10.76 5.87 -8.70
N ASN A 157 9.48 6.23 -8.62
CA ASN A 157 8.71 6.72 -9.76
C ASN A 157 9.37 7.94 -10.41
N LYS A 158 9.85 8.90 -9.61
CA LYS A 158 10.59 10.06 -10.11
C LYS A 158 11.84 9.66 -10.90
N LYS A 159 12.60 8.66 -10.43
CA LYS A 159 13.76 8.15 -11.17
C LYS A 159 13.39 7.47 -12.49
N HIS A 160 12.22 6.84 -12.54
CA HIS A 160 11.65 6.32 -13.79
C HIS A 160 11.04 7.40 -14.69
N GLY A 161 11.12 8.68 -14.31
CA GLY A 161 10.71 9.82 -15.13
C GLY A 161 9.32 10.37 -14.86
N ALA A 162 8.65 9.95 -13.77
CA ALA A 162 7.42 10.61 -13.34
C ALA A 162 7.68 12.06 -12.90
N LYS A 163 6.73 12.94 -13.21
CA LYS A 163 6.73 14.35 -12.80
C LYS A 163 5.90 14.52 -11.53
N ASN A 164 6.44 14.08 -10.40
CA ASN A 164 5.71 13.98 -9.13
C ASN A 164 6.42 14.70 -7.97
N ASP A 165 7.10 15.82 -8.25
CA ASP A 165 7.77 16.62 -7.21
C ASP A 165 6.82 17.07 -6.10
N SER A 166 5.58 17.43 -6.45
CA SER A 166 4.55 17.83 -5.49
C SER A 166 4.09 16.66 -4.60
N GLU A 167 4.03 15.45 -5.16
CA GLU A 167 3.68 14.23 -4.43
C GLU A 167 4.74 13.93 -3.36
N ILE A 168 6.02 13.93 -3.76
CA ILE A 168 7.16 13.68 -2.86
C ILE A 168 7.18 14.73 -1.74
N TYR A 169 7.04 16.01 -2.09
CA TYR A 169 7.02 17.08 -1.09
C TYR A 169 5.86 16.91 -0.09
N LYS A 170 4.66 16.55 -0.57
CA LYS A 170 3.52 16.26 0.31
C LYS A 170 3.83 15.08 1.23
N LEU A 171 4.43 14.00 0.71
CA LEU A 171 4.81 12.83 1.51
C LEU A 171 5.84 13.18 2.59
N GLU A 172 6.81 14.04 2.30
CA GLU A 172 7.78 14.53 3.29
C GLU A 172 7.09 15.32 4.43
N LEU A 173 6.11 16.17 4.09
CA LEU A 173 5.31 16.87 5.10
C LEU A 173 4.48 15.91 5.95
N LEU A 174 3.88 14.88 5.34
CA LEU A 174 3.10 13.87 6.05
C LEU A 174 3.96 13.02 6.98
N MET A 175 5.19 12.68 6.58
CA MET A 175 6.17 12.01 7.45
C MET A 175 6.51 12.88 8.66
N ASN A 176 6.77 14.18 8.45
CA ASN A 176 7.02 15.11 9.55
C ASN A 176 5.80 15.23 10.48
N ASN A 177 4.58 15.28 9.93
CA ASN A 177 3.34 15.34 10.72
C ASN A 177 3.09 14.06 11.53
N ALA A 178 3.57 12.92 11.05
CA ALA A 178 3.51 11.64 11.75
C ALA A 178 4.69 11.42 12.73
N ASP A 179 5.63 12.38 12.81
CA ASP A 179 6.85 12.31 13.60
C ASP A 179 7.68 11.05 13.27
N ILE A 180 7.90 10.83 11.98
CA ILE A 180 8.68 9.69 11.46
C ILE A 180 9.67 10.13 10.37
N THR A 181 10.71 9.32 10.23
CA THR A 181 11.75 9.38 9.22
C THR A 181 11.76 8.08 8.43
N SER A 182 12.52 8.03 7.31
CA SER A 182 12.66 6.79 6.54
C SER A 182 13.31 5.65 7.35
N GLN A 183 14.11 5.99 8.37
CA GLN A 183 14.83 5.04 9.21
C GLN A 183 13.95 4.29 10.21
N ASP A 184 12.74 4.81 10.51
CA ASP A 184 11.82 4.15 11.44
C ASP A 184 11.29 2.82 10.89
N ARG A 185 11.30 2.66 9.56
CA ARG A 185 11.09 1.36 8.91
C ARG A 185 12.35 0.51 9.07
N LYS A 186 12.32 -0.48 9.96
CA LYS A 186 13.51 -1.25 10.37
C LYS A 186 14.31 -1.85 9.22
N CYS A 187 13.65 -2.38 8.19
CA CYS A 187 14.36 -2.95 7.04
C CYS A 187 15.14 -1.89 6.24
N VAL A 188 14.69 -0.62 6.22
CA VAL A 188 15.45 0.49 5.61
C VAL A 188 16.75 0.70 6.37
N TYR A 189 16.66 0.91 7.69
CA TYR A 189 17.84 1.12 8.54
C TYR A 189 18.88 0.02 8.38
N ASN A 190 18.45 -1.25 8.43
CA ASN A 190 19.38 -2.38 8.35
C ASN A 190 20.02 -2.53 6.97
N ALA A 191 19.26 -2.30 5.90
CA ALA A 191 19.79 -2.36 4.53
C ALA A 191 20.77 -1.22 4.25
N GLU A 192 20.45 0.01 4.65
CA GLU A 192 21.33 1.17 4.43
C GLU A 192 22.60 1.09 5.28
N LYS A 193 22.49 0.69 6.55
CA LYS A 193 23.66 0.45 7.40
C LYS A 193 24.59 -0.60 6.83
N LEU A 194 24.06 -1.73 6.36
CA LEU A 194 24.88 -2.76 5.73
C LEU A 194 25.53 -2.26 4.43
N ALA A 195 24.82 -1.44 3.65
CA ALA A 195 25.36 -0.86 2.42
C ALA A 195 26.52 0.10 2.72
N GLU A 196 26.42 0.91 3.78
CA GLU A 196 27.48 1.79 4.25
C GLU A 196 28.68 1.00 4.77
N ASP A 197 28.45 0.04 5.67
CA ASP A 197 29.50 -0.77 6.30
C ASP A 197 30.30 -1.58 5.29
N THR A 198 29.67 -2.03 4.19
CA THR A 198 30.29 -2.89 3.19
C THR A 198 30.66 -2.18 1.90
N ASN A 199 30.27 -0.91 1.75
CA ASN A 199 30.40 -0.13 0.52
C ASN A 199 29.90 -0.88 -0.74
N ALA A 200 28.79 -1.61 -0.58
CA ALA A 200 28.18 -2.43 -1.62
C ALA A 200 26.66 -2.39 -1.50
N PRO A 201 25.88 -2.56 -2.60
CA PRO A 201 24.44 -2.60 -2.49
C PRO A 201 23.98 -3.73 -1.54
N ALA A 202 23.02 -3.42 -0.68
CA ALA A 202 22.52 -4.31 0.35
C ALA A 202 20.98 -4.31 0.41
N ALA A 203 20.44 -5.35 1.03
CA ALA A 203 19.03 -5.54 1.24
C ALA A 203 18.78 -6.10 2.63
N ALA A 204 17.59 -5.83 3.17
CA ALA A 204 17.11 -6.40 4.41
C ALA A 204 15.65 -6.83 4.29
N ILE A 205 15.32 -7.94 4.94
CA ILE A 205 13.99 -8.54 5.01
C ILE A 205 13.62 -8.66 6.49
N GLU A 206 12.50 -8.06 6.88
CA GLU A 206 11.81 -8.33 8.14
C GLU A 206 10.73 -9.38 7.86
N LEU A 207 10.91 -10.58 8.43
CA LEU A 207 9.91 -11.64 8.34
C LEU A 207 8.63 -11.26 9.11
N ALA A 208 7.54 -11.96 8.81
CA ALA A 208 6.25 -11.74 9.49
C ALA A 208 6.31 -11.91 11.02
N ASP A 209 7.30 -12.65 11.53
CA ASP A 209 7.55 -12.82 12.97
C ASP A 209 8.53 -11.80 13.57
N GLY A 210 8.97 -10.81 12.79
CA GLY A 210 9.85 -9.72 13.21
C GLY A 210 11.34 -10.03 13.15
N ARG A 211 11.76 -11.24 12.75
CA ARG A 211 13.19 -11.54 12.53
C ARG A 211 13.72 -10.72 11.37
N MET A 212 14.89 -10.11 11.57
CA MET A 212 15.58 -9.29 10.57
C MET A 212 16.72 -10.07 9.92
N ILE A 213 16.71 -10.12 8.59
CA ILE A 213 17.71 -10.80 7.78
C ILE A 213 18.28 -9.82 6.78
N THR A 214 19.58 -9.85 6.57
CA THR A 214 20.25 -8.98 5.62
C THR A 214 20.99 -9.78 4.55
N GLY A 215 21.26 -9.13 3.42
CA GLY A 215 22.04 -9.66 2.32
C GLY A 215 22.78 -8.54 1.62
N LYS A 216 23.99 -8.81 1.16
CA LYS A 216 24.80 -7.87 0.39
C LYS A 216 25.12 -8.44 -0.97
N THR A 217 25.40 -7.55 -1.91
CA THR A 217 25.88 -7.92 -3.23
C THR A 217 27.23 -8.63 -3.12
N SER A 218 27.38 -9.73 -3.85
CA SER A 218 28.59 -10.52 -3.94
C SER A 218 29.00 -10.71 -5.41
N ALA A 219 30.06 -11.50 -5.65
CA ALA A 219 30.44 -11.87 -7.00
C ALA A 219 29.37 -12.71 -7.72
N LEU A 220 28.65 -13.57 -6.99
CA LEU A 220 27.69 -14.54 -7.53
C LEU A 220 26.26 -14.00 -7.57
N MET A 221 25.88 -13.17 -6.60
CA MET A 221 24.49 -12.81 -6.35
C MET A 221 24.31 -11.34 -6.02
N GLY A 222 23.22 -10.75 -6.51
CA GLY A 222 22.76 -9.44 -6.05
C GLY A 222 22.25 -9.49 -4.61
N CYS A 223 22.21 -8.33 -3.95
CA CYS A 223 21.79 -8.22 -2.55
C CYS A 223 20.40 -8.80 -2.26
N ALA A 224 19.42 -8.61 -3.16
CA ALA A 224 18.07 -9.11 -2.98
C ALA A 224 18.00 -10.65 -3.03
N SER A 225 18.71 -11.27 -3.96
CA SER A 225 18.86 -12.74 -4.04
C SER A 225 19.56 -13.30 -2.80
N ALA A 226 20.62 -12.62 -2.34
CA ALA A 226 21.34 -13.01 -1.14
C ALA A 226 20.49 -12.92 0.13
N SER A 227 19.75 -11.82 0.32
CA SER A 227 18.86 -11.65 1.47
C SER A 227 17.73 -12.68 1.46
N MET A 228 17.20 -13.01 0.27
CA MET A 228 16.16 -14.03 0.14
C MET A 228 16.68 -15.43 0.51
N LEU A 229 17.84 -15.82 0.00
CA LEU A 229 18.42 -17.13 0.35
C LEU A 229 18.73 -17.23 1.85
N ASN A 230 19.23 -16.15 2.45
CA ASN A 230 19.47 -16.07 3.90
C ASN A 230 18.15 -16.18 4.70
N ALA A 231 17.07 -15.57 4.21
CA ALA A 231 15.76 -15.66 4.85
C ALA A 231 15.23 -17.11 4.81
N LEU A 232 15.37 -17.79 3.66
CA LEU A 232 14.97 -19.19 3.51
C LEU A 232 15.79 -20.12 4.42
N LYS A 233 17.11 -19.92 4.52
CA LYS A 233 17.97 -20.65 5.48
C LYS A 233 17.48 -20.47 6.91
N MET A 234 17.20 -19.22 7.30
CA MET A 234 16.75 -18.89 8.65
C MET A 234 15.38 -19.48 8.98
N LEU A 235 14.44 -19.42 8.05
CA LEU A 235 13.11 -20.04 8.18
C LEU A 235 13.22 -21.56 8.32
N ALA A 236 14.12 -22.17 7.56
CA ALA A 236 14.32 -23.62 7.58
C ALA A 236 15.19 -24.11 8.76
N GLY A 237 15.79 -23.21 9.55
CA GLY A 237 16.71 -23.56 10.62
C GLY A 237 17.98 -24.23 10.09
N ILE A 238 18.53 -23.70 8.99
CA ILE A 238 19.76 -24.19 8.36
C ILE A 238 20.89 -23.22 8.70
N ASP A 239 22.04 -23.79 9.08
CA ASP A 239 23.27 -23.03 9.32
C ASP A 239 23.77 -22.32 8.05
N ASP A 240 24.79 -21.47 8.19
CA ASP A 240 25.34 -20.76 7.03
C ASP A 240 26.19 -21.67 6.13
N ILE A 241 25.51 -22.50 5.36
CA ILE A 241 26.09 -23.43 4.38
C ILE A 241 25.71 -23.01 2.95
N THR A 242 26.46 -23.50 1.96
CA THR A 242 26.12 -23.29 0.56
C THR A 242 24.96 -24.20 0.16
N LEU A 243 23.80 -23.63 -0.20
CA LEU A 243 22.60 -24.38 -0.61
C LEU A 243 22.53 -24.69 -2.10
N ILE A 244 23.29 -23.96 -2.92
CA ILE A 244 23.27 -24.08 -4.37
C ILE A 244 24.68 -24.43 -4.81
N ASP A 245 24.84 -25.62 -5.37
CA ASP A 245 26.14 -26.09 -5.82
C ASP A 245 26.71 -25.14 -6.90
N PRO A 246 27.99 -24.75 -6.83
CA PRO A 246 28.66 -24.01 -7.90
C PRO A 246 28.51 -24.63 -9.29
N GLU A 247 28.37 -25.96 -9.41
CA GLU A 247 28.11 -26.65 -10.68
C GLU A 247 26.74 -26.33 -11.28
N VAL A 248 25.76 -25.93 -10.47
CA VAL A 248 24.44 -25.44 -10.93
C VAL A 248 24.52 -23.96 -11.33
N ILE A 249 25.34 -23.16 -10.63
CA ILE A 249 25.47 -21.70 -10.88
C ILE A 249 26.27 -21.42 -12.15
N LYS A 250 27.43 -22.09 -12.34
CA LYS A 250 28.37 -21.81 -13.44
C LYS A 250 27.73 -21.85 -14.84
N PRO A 251 26.86 -22.84 -15.18
CA PRO A 251 26.19 -22.85 -16.48
C PRO A 251 25.30 -21.63 -16.71
N ILE A 252 24.62 -21.14 -15.66
CA ILE A 252 23.74 -19.96 -15.72
C ILE A 252 24.58 -18.69 -15.97
N GLU A 253 25.68 -18.52 -15.22
CA GLU A 253 26.60 -17.39 -15.41
C GLU A 253 27.23 -17.40 -16.81
N ASN A 254 27.65 -18.57 -17.30
CA ASN A 254 28.23 -18.75 -18.63
C ASN A 254 27.21 -18.40 -19.72
N LEU A 255 25.97 -18.86 -19.58
CA LEU A 255 24.87 -18.48 -20.47
C LEU A 255 24.69 -16.95 -20.51
N LYS A 256 24.63 -16.28 -19.35
CA LYS A 256 24.46 -14.82 -19.28
C LYS A 256 25.61 -14.07 -19.95
N THR A 257 26.84 -14.42 -19.61
CA THR A 257 28.02 -13.65 -20.01
C THR A 257 28.49 -13.97 -21.42
N ASN A 258 28.65 -15.25 -21.76
CA ASN A 258 29.28 -15.67 -23.02
C ASN A 258 28.28 -15.84 -24.18
N HIS A 259 27.02 -16.15 -23.89
CA HIS A 259 26.01 -16.40 -24.92
C HIS A 259 25.00 -15.28 -25.08
N LEU A 260 24.54 -14.69 -23.97
CA LEU A 260 23.56 -13.59 -23.97
C LEU A 260 24.20 -12.20 -23.93
N GLY A 261 25.52 -12.12 -23.76
CA GLY A 261 26.27 -10.86 -23.77
C GLY A 261 25.98 -9.94 -22.57
N SER A 262 25.43 -10.47 -21.48
CA SER A 262 25.24 -9.72 -20.24
C SER A 262 26.59 -9.36 -19.64
N LYS A 263 26.76 -8.10 -19.26
CA LYS A 263 27.94 -7.63 -18.52
C LYS A 263 27.89 -7.98 -17.04
N ASN A 264 26.70 -8.24 -16.50
CA ASN A 264 26.51 -8.61 -15.10
C ASN A 264 26.33 -10.13 -15.00
N PRO A 265 27.28 -10.86 -14.38
CA PRO A 265 27.16 -12.29 -14.14
C PRO A 265 26.22 -12.64 -12.98
N GLN A 266 25.91 -11.67 -12.10
CA GLN A 266 25.15 -11.92 -10.87
C GLN A 266 23.77 -12.51 -11.16
N LEU A 267 23.36 -13.45 -10.32
CA LEU A 267 22.07 -14.11 -10.44
C LEU A 267 20.93 -13.24 -9.90
N HIS A 268 19.88 -13.11 -10.72
CA HIS A 268 18.58 -12.57 -10.32
C HIS A 268 17.82 -13.57 -9.43
N ILE A 269 16.80 -13.09 -8.73
CA ILE A 269 16.04 -13.91 -7.77
C ILE A 269 15.43 -15.14 -8.45
N ASN A 270 14.84 -14.99 -9.63
CA ASN A 270 14.26 -16.10 -10.39
C ASN A 270 15.33 -17.17 -10.73
N GLU A 271 16.53 -16.75 -11.13
CA GLU A 271 17.64 -17.65 -11.46
C GLU A 271 18.10 -18.40 -10.20
N VAL A 272 18.18 -17.72 -9.06
CA VAL A 272 18.51 -18.32 -7.76
C VAL A 272 17.44 -19.33 -7.32
N LEU A 273 16.16 -19.00 -7.47
CA LEU A 273 15.06 -19.92 -7.11
C LEU A 273 15.04 -21.15 -8.02
N ILE A 274 15.30 -21.00 -9.32
CA ILE A 274 15.45 -22.14 -10.24
C ILE A 274 16.63 -23.01 -9.82
N ALA A 275 17.79 -22.41 -9.55
CA ALA A 275 18.98 -23.14 -9.14
C ALA A 275 18.78 -23.86 -7.78
N LEU A 276 18.07 -23.23 -6.84
CA LEU A 276 17.67 -23.83 -5.57
C LEU A 276 16.72 -25.01 -5.78
N ALA A 277 15.73 -24.88 -6.67
CA ALA A 277 14.80 -25.96 -6.99
C ALA A 277 15.49 -27.17 -7.65
N ILE A 278 16.51 -26.92 -8.49
CA ILE A 278 17.35 -28.00 -9.05
C ILE A 278 18.17 -28.66 -7.94
N SER A 279 18.77 -27.87 -7.05
CA SER A 279 19.59 -28.38 -5.94
C SER A 279 18.76 -29.21 -4.94
N ALA A 280 17.49 -28.85 -4.76
CA ALA A 280 16.54 -29.58 -3.91
C ALA A 280 16.25 -31.03 -4.36
N VAL A 281 16.66 -31.43 -5.58
CA VAL A 281 16.55 -32.82 -6.04
C VAL A 281 17.52 -33.74 -5.31
N THR A 282 18.69 -33.23 -4.92
CA THR A 282 19.80 -34.02 -4.35
C THR A 282 20.25 -33.55 -2.97
N ASP A 283 19.85 -32.35 -2.54
CA ASP A 283 20.18 -31.77 -1.24
C ASP A 283 18.93 -31.49 -0.40
N ASP A 284 18.82 -32.17 0.74
CA ASP A 284 17.72 -32.01 1.70
C ASP A 284 17.67 -30.61 2.32
N ASN A 285 18.80 -29.90 2.47
CA ASN A 285 18.83 -28.53 2.96
C ASN A 285 18.25 -27.57 1.93
N ALA A 286 18.59 -27.74 0.65
CA ALA A 286 18.01 -26.94 -0.44
C ALA A 286 16.49 -27.15 -0.54
N LYS A 287 16.04 -28.41 -0.37
CA LYS A 287 14.61 -28.74 -0.32
C LYS A 287 13.89 -28.07 0.85
N ARG A 288 14.45 -28.20 2.07
CA ARG A 288 13.91 -27.55 3.27
C ARG A 288 13.81 -26.04 3.11
N ALA A 289 14.80 -25.40 2.48
CA ALA A 289 14.79 -23.97 2.19
C ALA A 289 13.68 -23.61 1.17
N LEU A 290 13.51 -24.39 0.12
CA LEU A 290 12.47 -24.18 -0.90
C LEU A 290 11.06 -24.29 -0.31
N ASP A 291 10.83 -25.24 0.60
CA ASP A 291 9.56 -25.43 1.30
C ASP A 291 9.17 -24.23 2.21
N GLN A 292 10.07 -23.26 2.43
CA GLN A 292 9.79 -22.05 3.22
C GLN A 292 9.32 -20.84 2.41
N LEU A 293 9.20 -20.94 1.08
CA LEU A 293 8.83 -19.80 0.24
C LEU A 293 7.50 -19.15 0.67
N ASP A 294 6.49 -19.94 1.03
CA ASP A 294 5.18 -19.44 1.46
C ASP A 294 5.27 -18.66 2.79
N ASN A 295 6.29 -18.92 3.61
CA ASN A 295 6.52 -18.22 4.88
C ASN A 295 7.18 -16.83 4.69
N LEU A 296 7.49 -16.44 3.44
CA LEU A 296 7.90 -15.07 3.11
C LEU A 296 6.70 -14.12 2.95
N LEU A 297 5.48 -14.64 2.85
CA LEU A 297 4.26 -13.85 2.69
C LEU A 297 4.14 -12.80 3.81
N ASN A 298 3.81 -11.57 3.44
CA ASN A 298 3.71 -10.40 4.34
C ASN A 298 5.03 -9.93 4.96
N SER A 299 6.19 -10.43 4.50
CA SER A 299 7.48 -9.86 4.90
C SER A 299 7.66 -8.46 4.32
N GLU A 300 8.44 -7.62 5.01
CA GLU A 300 8.80 -6.28 4.58
C GLU A 300 10.25 -6.30 4.10
N MET A 301 10.54 -5.69 2.95
CA MET A 301 11.89 -5.68 2.37
C MET A 301 12.30 -4.27 1.97
N HIS A 302 13.58 -3.95 2.16
CA HIS A 302 14.20 -2.77 1.58
C HIS A 302 15.48 -3.12 0.83
N CYS A 303 15.71 -2.47 -0.30
CA CYS A 303 16.96 -2.52 -1.06
C CYS A 303 17.59 -1.13 -1.14
N SER A 304 18.90 -1.06 -0.89
CA SER A 304 19.67 0.19 -0.93
C SER A 304 19.87 0.73 -2.35
N VAL A 305 19.38 0.03 -3.37
CA VAL A 305 19.42 0.37 -4.80
C VAL A 305 18.11 -0.04 -5.47
N MET A 306 17.81 0.54 -6.63
CA MET A 306 16.70 0.10 -7.47
C MET A 306 16.95 -1.33 -7.98
N LEU A 307 15.88 -2.11 -8.02
CA LEU A 307 15.93 -3.48 -8.53
C LEU A 307 15.53 -3.54 -10.01
N SER A 308 15.86 -4.66 -10.64
CA SER A 308 15.34 -4.96 -11.96
C SER A 308 13.84 -5.28 -11.89
N ASN A 309 13.11 -5.01 -12.97
CA ASN A 309 11.69 -5.40 -13.07
C ASN A 309 11.46 -6.90 -12.86
N VAL A 310 12.47 -7.74 -13.16
CA VAL A 310 12.41 -9.19 -12.95
C VAL A 310 12.40 -9.50 -11.46
N ASP A 311 13.33 -8.93 -10.69
CA ASP A 311 13.42 -9.15 -9.25
C ASP A 311 12.20 -8.58 -8.52
N GLU A 312 11.77 -7.36 -8.87
CA GLU A 312 10.58 -6.76 -8.26
C GLU A 312 9.33 -7.61 -8.46
N LYS A 313 9.15 -8.17 -9.66
CA LYS A 313 7.99 -9.00 -9.98
C LYS A 313 7.98 -10.25 -9.11
N VAL A 314 9.10 -10.95 -8.98
CA VAL A 314 9.19 -12.16 -8.17
C VAL A 314 8.95 -11.86 -6.68
N ILE A 315 9.53 -10.78 -6.16
CA ILE A 315 9.31 -10.35 -4.77
C ILE A 315 7.82 -10.06 -4.50
N LYS A 316 7.15 -9.39 -5.44
CA LYS A 316 5.71 -9.11 -5.36
C LYS A 316 4.86 -10.39 -5.45
N GLU A 317 5.23 -11.34 -6.31
CA GLU A 317 4.56 -12.65 -6.43
C GLU A 317 4.69 -13.49 -5.15
N LEU A 318 5.80 -13.35 -4.42
CA LEU A 318 6.00 -13.95 -3.10
C LEU A 318 5.28 -13.19 -1.97
N GLY A 319 4.57 -12.11 -2.28
CA GLY A 319 3.81 -11.32 -1.32
C GLY A 319 4.68 -10.53 -0.33
N ILE A 320 5.92 -10.22 -0.70
CA ILE A 320 6.84 -9.38 0.07
C ILE A 320 6.62 -7.91 -0.32
N ARG A 321 6.53 -7.03 0.67
CA ARG A 321 6.35 -5.57 0.48
C ARG A 321 7.70 -4.89 0.34
N LEU A 322 8.06 -4.56 -0.89
CA LEU A 322 9.35 -3.98 -1.25
C LEU A 322 9.35 -2.45 -1.23
N THR A 323 10.42 -1.87 -0.69
CA THR A 323 10.85 -0.49 -0.98
C THR A 323 12.28 -0.47 -1.49
N CYS A 324 12.63 0.52 -2.32
CA CYS A 324 13.97 0.70 -2.85
C CYS A 324 14.41 2.15 -2.71
N ASN A 325 15.72 2.36 -2.54
CA ASN A 325 16.31 3.67 -2.74
C ASN A 325 16.27 4.10 -4.21
N ASP A 326 16.36 5.41 -4.44
CA ASP A 326 16.32 6.04 -5.76
C ASP A 326 17.70 6.12 -6.45
N ARG A 327 18.57 5.16 -6.10
CA ARG A 327 19.95 5.02 -6.57
C ARG A 327 20.10 3.81 -7.48
#